data_AF-A0AAX1ZHJ5-F1
#
_entry.id   AF-A0AAX1ZHJ5-F1
#
_cell.length_a   1.000
_cell.length_b   1.000
_cell.length_c   1.000
_cell.angle_alpha   90.00
_cell.angle_beta   90.00
_cell.angle_gamma   90.00
#
_symmetry.space_group_name_H-M   'P 1'
#
loop_
_entity.id
_entity.type
_entity.pdbx_description
1 polymer ?
#
loop_
_entity_poly.entity_id
_entity_poly.type
_entity_poly.pdbx_seq_one_letter_code
_entity_poly.pdbx_strand_id
1 'polypeptide(L)'
;MALNVFKFKKICKDVTLLNFNLLLSIWLGLFLNIGFFKKIHQLTPYNGIKSVLFLGATLVILIAAYNLIFQLINWKWTAKIFAILLIFIGGFSSYFVNTLGVIISPDQIQNMVQTDVSEFTDLISLRFVLWTVFFVILPIFLITQVKFKQEKASRLLLKKVFSLVASFAVVGVLLFTYYVDFAAIFREHRDLKGMISPQNSISSLMSYYHKKAPKKNLPFVIYGQDAHQVQRVQKNLPKLMILVVGETARAESFSLNGYAKNTNPELSKQDIFNFSQVSS
;
A
#
# COMPACT_ATOMS: atom_id res chain seq x y z
N MET A 1 -28.84 18.73 18.59
CA MET A 1 -27.93 17.59 18.31
C MET A 1 -28.63 16.22 18.31
N ALA A 2 -29.60 15.96 19.20
CA ALA A 2 -30.31 14.66 19.29
C ALA A 2 -31.21 14.30 18.08
N LEU A 3 -31.83 15.27 17.39
CA LEU A 3 -32.70 15.01 16.24
C LEU A 3 -31.97 14.47 15.00
N ASN A 4 -30.69 14.82 14.79
CA ASN A 4 -29.91 14.34 13.64
C ASN A 4 -29.42 12.89 13.81
N VAL A 5 -29.15 12.46 15.04
CA VAL A 5 -28.77 11.06 15.34
C VAL A 5 -29.94 10.10 15.06
N PHE A 6 -31.18 10.53 15.35
CA PHE A 6 -32.38 9.74 15.08
C PHE A 6 -32.71 9.58 13.59
N LYS A 7 -32.48 10.61 12.76
CA LYS A 7 -32.59 10.50 11.29
C LYS A 7 -31.50 9.59 10.71
N PHE A 8 -30.27 9.66 11.21
CA PHE A 8 -29.16 8.80 10.75
C PHE A 8 -29.42 7.30 11.04
N LYS A 9 -29.98 6.99 12.21
CA LYS A 9 -30.42 5.63 12.58
C LYS A 9 -31.52 5.07 11.67
N LYS A 10 -32.28 5.90 10.95
CA LYS A 10 -33.38 5.46 10.08
C LYS A 10 -32.90 5.03 8.69
N ILE A 11 -31.79 5.61 8.19
CA ILE A 11 -31.17 5.25 6.90
C ILE A 11 -30.37 3.93 7.01
N CYS A 12 -29.83 3.60 8.19
CA CYS A 12 -29.06 2.37 8.43
C CYS A 12 -29.91 1.13 8.81
N LYS A 13 -31.25 1.25 8.78
CA LYS A 13 -32.16 0.11 8.98
C LYS A 13 -32.39 -0.56 7.62
N ASP A 14 -32.06 -1.85 7.53
CA ASP A 14 -32.44 -2.78 6.45
C ASP A 14 -31.53 -2.85 5.20
N VAL A 15 -30.21 -2.72 5.38
CA VAL A 15 -29.25 -2.98 4.31
C VAL A 15 -29.13 -4.49 4.07
N THR A 16 -29.27 -4.94 2.83
CA THR A 16 -28.99 -6.34 2.44
C THR A 16 -27.48 -6.57 2.38
N LEU A 17 -27.03 -7.81 2.61
CA LEU A 17 -25.61 -8.16 2.55
C LEU A 17 -25.00 -7.82 1.17
N LEU A 18 -25.77 -8.01 0.10
CA LEU A 18 -25.35 -7.71 -1.26
C LEU A 18 -25.06 -6.22 -1.46
N ASN A 19 -25.98 -5.36 -1.01
CA ASN A 19 -25.82 -3.91 -1.13
C ASN A 19 -24.69 -3.42 -0.24
N PHE A 20 -24.51 -4.00 0.94
CA PHE A 20 -23.38 -3.71 1.81
C PHE A 20 -22.04 -4.03 1.13
N ASN A 21 -21.90 -5.22 0.56
CA ASN A 21 -20.70 -5.62 -0.17
C ASN A 21 -20.42 -4.69 -1.37
N LEU A 22 -21.47 -4.32 -2.12
CA LEU A 22 -21.33 -3.41 -3.26
C LEU A 22 -20.90 -2.01 -2.81
N LEU A 23 -21.54 -1.45 -1.78
CA LEU A 23 -21.18 -0.13 -1.23
C LEU A 23 -19.74 -0.12 -0.70
N LEU A 24 -19.33 -1.19 0.00
CA LEU A 24 -17.95 -1.35 0.46
C LEU A 24 -16.98 -1.40 -0.73
N SER A 25 -17.32 -2.15 -1.78
CA SER A 25 -16.50 -2.27 -2.99
C SER A 25 -16.34 -0.95 -3.72
N ILE A 26 -17.44 -0.19 -3.84
CA ILE A 26 -17.45 1.17 -4.39
C ILE A 26 -16.55 2.07 -3.56
N TRP A 27 -16.70 2.04 -2.24
CA TRP A 27 -15.94 2.90 -1.34
C TRP A 27 -14.42 2.59 -1.41
N LEU A 28 -14.04 1.30 -1.33
CA LEU A 28 -12.64 0.88 -1.46
C LEU A 28 -12.08 1.21 -2.84
N GLY A 29 -12.84 0.89 -3.91
CA GLY A 29 -12.45 1.15 -5.29
C GLY A 29 -12.22 2.63 -5.57
N LEU A 30 -13.14 3.51 -5.15
CA LEU A 30 -13.06 4.95 -5.40
C LEU A 30 -12.00 5.65 -4.54
N PHE A 31 -12.11 5.51 -3.22
CA PHE A 31 -11.42 6.41 -2.30
C PHE A 31 -10.01 5.93 -1.95
N LEU A 32 -9.78 4.62 -1.88
CA LEU A 32 -8.48 4.10 -1.47
C LEU A 32 -7.46 3.96 -2.60
N ASN A 33 -7.89 4.12 -3.85
CA ASN A 33 -7.06 3.82 -5.03
C ASN A 33 -6.75 5.05 -5.90
N ILE A 34 -6.87 6.26 -5.34
CA ILE A 34 -6.66 7.53 -6.08
C ILE A 34 -5.26 7.60 -6.72
N GLY A 35 -4.21 7.27 -5.97
CA GLY A 35 -2.83 7.30 -6.45
C GLY A 35 -2.58 6.28 -7.56
N PHE A 36 -3.22 5.10 -7.47
CA PHE A 36 -3.22 4.12 -8.54
C PHE A 36 -3.88 4.69 -9.80
N PHE A 37 -5.06 5.30 -9.72
CA PHE A 37 -5.71 5.91 -10.89
C PHE A 37 -4.89 7.06 -11.48
N LYS A 38 -4.25 7.89 -10.64
CA LYS A 38 -3.35 8.94 -11.10
C LYS A 38 -2.20 8.36 -11.93
N LYS A 39 -1.64 7.23 -11.49
CA LYS A 39 -0.56 6.57 -12.22
C LYS A 39 -1.04 5.91 -13.51
N ILE A 40 -2.22 5.27 -13.50
CA ILE A 40 -2.85 4.75 -14.73
C ILE A 40 -3.13 5.89 -15.73
N HIS A 41 -3.58 7.05 -15.27
CA HIS A 41 -3.81 8.21 -16.13
C HIS A 41 -2.51 8.74 -16.75
N GLN A 42 -1.38 8.66 -16.04
CA GLN A 42 -0.08 9.06 -16.59
C GLN A 42 0.47 8.07 -17.63
N LEU A 43 0.03 6.81 -17.58
CA LEU A 43 0.55 5.72 -18.40
C LEU A 43 -0.38 5.33 -19.55
N THR A 44 -1.60 5.87 -19.58
CA THR A 44 -2.56 5.54 -20.64
C THR A 44 -2.15 6.18 -21.96
N PRO A 45 -2.26 5.45 -23.10
CA PRO A 45 -1.98 6.02 -24.42
C PRO A 45 -3.11 6.95 -24.92
N TYR A 46 -4.23 7.02 -24.19
CA TYR A 46 -5.41 7.77 -24.59
C TYR A 46 -5.38 9.23 -24.14
N ASN A 47 -5.98 10.11 -24.94
CA ASN A 47 -6.20 11.51 -24.61
C ASN A 47 -7.71 11.86 -24.64
N GLY A 48 -8.09 12.94 -23.97
CA GLY A 48 -9.47 13.44 -23.95
C GLY A 48 -10.47 12.42 -23.41
N ILE A 49 -11.63 12.29 -24.09
CA ILE A 49 -12.74 11.45 -23.60
C ILE A 49 -12.38 9.96 -23.50
N LYS A 50 -11.48 9.47 -24.37
CA LYS A 50 -11.02 8.07 -24.34
C LYS A 50 -10.24 7.76 -23.07
N SER A 51 -9.43 8.70 -22.58
CA SER A 51 -8.73 8.55 -21.30
C SER A 51 -9.72 8.46 -20.14
N VAL A 52 -10.77 9.30 -20.14
CA VAL A 52 -11.80 9.28 -19.11
C VAL A 52 -12.56 7.95 -19.11
N LEU A 53 -12.91 7.43 -20.29
CA LEU A 53 -13.56 6.13 -20.43
C LEU A 53 -12.66 4.99 -19.94
N PHE A 54 -11.36 5.03 -20.24
CA PHE A 54 -10.39 4.04 -19.77
C PHE A 54 -10.23 4.05 -18.24
N LEU A 55 -10.15 5.25 -17.63
CA LEU A 55 -10.12 5.38 -16.17
C LEU A 55 -11.44 4.92 -15.53
N GLY A 56 -12.58 5.26 -16.14
CA GLY A 56 -13.89 4.77 -15.73
C GLY A 56 -13.97 3.24 -15.79
N ALA A 57 -13.48 2.62 -16.86
CA ALA A 57 -13.39 1.18 -16.99
C ALA A 57 -12.48 0.57 -15.91
N THR A 58 -11.32 1.18 -15.66
CA THR A 58 -10.39 0.74 -14.60
C THR A 58 -11.05 0.77 -13.22
N LEU A 59 -11.79 1.84 -12.92
CA LEU A 59 -12.54 1.97 -11.68
C LEU A 59 -13.62 0.89 -11.56
N VAL A 60 -14.41 0.68 -12.62
CA VAL A 60 -15.47 -0.34 -12.63
C VAL A 60 -14.89 -1.74 -12.49
N ILE A 61 -13.75 -2.04 -13.12
CA ILE A 61 -13.01 -3.30 -12.94
C ILE A 61 -12.63 -3.49 -11.48
N LEU A 62 -12.05 -2.48 -10.83
CA LEU A 62 -11.66 -2.58 -9.41
C LEU A 62 -12.87 -2.80 -8.48
N ILE A 63 -13.94 -2.04 -8.68
CA ILE A 63 -15.18 -2.19 -7.90
C ILE A 63 -15.77 -3.60 -8.10
N ALA A 64 -15.84 -4.08 -9.34
CA ALA A 64 -16.36 -5.40 -9.66
C ALA A 64 -15.47 -6.51 -9.09
N ALA A 65 -14.14 -6.36 -9.14
CA ALA A 65 -13.20 -7.31 -8.55
C ALA A 65 -13.35 -7.40 -7.02
N TYR A 66 -13.44 -6.27 -6.31
CA TYR A 66 -13.73 -6.28 -4.87
C TYR A 66 -15.08 -6.92 -4.57
N ASN A 67 -16.13 -6.56 -5.31
CA ASN A 67 -17.45 -7.11 -5.08
C ASN A 67 -17.46 -8.62 -5.30
N LEU A 68 -16.80 -9.11 -6.35
CA LEU A 68 -16.63 -10.54 -6.62
C LEU A 68 -16.02 -11.26 -5.41
N ILE A 69 -14.91 -10.75 -4.88
CA ILE A 69 -14.23 -11.32 -3.70
C ILE A 69 -15.14 -11.28 -2.47
N PHE A 70 -15.86 -10.17 -2.23
CA PHE A 70 -16.76 -10.05 -1.09
C PHE A 70 -17.98 -10.96 -1.19
N GLN A 71 -18.48 -11.26 -2.41
CA GLN A 71 -19.50 -12.27 -2.56
C GLN A 71 -19.00 -13.66 -2.18
N LEU A 72 -17.72 -13.98 -2.35
CA LEU A 72 -17.15 -15.24 -1.90
C LEU A 72 -16.96 -15.29 -0.38
N ILE A 73 -16.36 -14.24 0.20
CA ILE A 73 -15.84 -14.28 1.58
C ILE A 73 -16.88 -13.82 2.62
N ASN A 74 -17.67 -12.79 2.34
CA ASN A 74 -18.49 -12.15 3.36
C ASN A 74 -19.79 -12.92 3.63
N TRP A 75 -19.98 -13.27 4.90
CA TRP A 75 -21.22 -13.80 5.44
C TRP A 75 -21.80 -12.84 6.48
N LYS A 76 -23.09 -12.97 6.82
CA LYS A 76 -23.82 -12.01 7.68
C LYS A 76 -23.06 -11.62 8.97
N TRP A 77 -22.38 -12.58 9.58
CA TRP A 77 -21.67 -12.41 10.86
C TRP A 77 -20.24 -11.88 10.66
N THR A 78 -19.57 -12.27 9.58
CA THR A 78 -18.17 -11.94 9.31
C THR A 78 -18.00 -10.65 8.51
N ALA A 79 -19.02 -10.22 7.76
CA ALA A 79 -18.94 -9.10 6.82
C ALA A 79 -18.50 -7.79 7.47
N LYS A 80 -18.99 -7.48 8.68
CA LYS A 80 -18.57 -6.27 9.41
C LYS A 80 -17.11 -6.33 9.83
N ILE A 81 -16.68 -7.47 10.38
CA ILE A 81 -15.31 -7.66 10.86
C ILE A 81 -14.34 -7.51 9.68
N PHE A 82 -14.60 -8.21 8.57
CA PHE A 82 -13.80 -8.08 7.36
C PHE A 82 -13.80 -6.66 6.82
N ALA A 83 -14.94 -5.99 6.73
CA ALA A 83 -15.00 -4.61 6.24
C ALA A 83 -14.18 -3.64 7.11
N ILE A 84 -14.27 -3.76 8.44
CA ILE A 84 -13.50 -2.94 9.38
C ILE A 84 -11.99 -3.18 9.19
N LEU A 85 -11.57 -4.44 9.11
CA LEU A 85 -10.15 -4.78 8.90
C LEU A 85 -9.64 -4.25 7.55
N LEU A 86 -10.41 -4.40 6.48
CA LEU A 86 -10.04 -3.94 5.15
C LEU A 86 -9.95 -2.41 5.07
N ILE A 87 -10.84 -1.68 5.74
CA ILE A 87 -10.77 -0.22 5.81
C ILE A 87 -9.62 0.25 6.67
N PHE A 88 -9.37 -0.42 7.80
CA PHE A 88 -8.26 -0.07 8.67
C PHE A 88 -6.93 -0.22 7.92
N ILE A 89 -6.65 -1.42 7.40
CA ILE A 89 -5.40 -1.71 6.69
C ILE A 89 -5.33 -0.90 5.39
N GLY A 90 -6.42 -0.88 4.62
CA GLY A 90 -6.48 -0.19 3.34
C GLY A 90 -6.39 1.33 3.46
N GLY A 91 -7.02 1.92 4.48
CA GLY A 91 -7.02 3.36 4.68
C GLY A 91 -5.64 3.90 5.02
N PHE A 92 -4.89 3.22 5.89
CA PHE A 92 -3.50 3.60 6.17
C PHE A 92 -2.57 3.31 5.00
N SER A 93 -2.67 2.14 4.38
CA SER A 93 -1.91 1.81 3.17
C SER A 93 -2.12 2.85 2.07
N SER A 94 -3.37 3.21 1.82
CA SER A 94 -3.75 4.23 0.85
C SER A 94 -3.18 5.61 1.18
N TYR A 95 -3.12 6.00 2.46
CA TYR A 95 -2.48 7.26 2.85
C TYR A 95 -1.03 7.33 2.38
N PHE A 96 -0.24 6.27 2.66
CA PHE A 96 1.17 6.22 2.32
C PHE A 96 1.40 6.18 0.81
N VAL A 97 0.57 5.42 0.08
CA VAL A 97 0.60 5.40 -1.39
C VAL A 97 0.27 6.78 -1.97
N ASN A 98 -0.77 7.44 -1.47
CA ASN A 98 -1.24 8.72 -2.04
C ASN A 98 -0.37 9.92 -1.66
N THR A 99 0.14 9.94 -0.43
CA THR A 99 0.85 11.11 0.13
C THR A 99 2.35 11.00 -0.07
N LEU A 100 2.93 9.81 0.14
CA LEU A 100 4.37 9.59 0.06
C LEU A 100 4.81 8.94 -1.26
N GLY A 101 3.87 8.44 -2.07
CA GLY A 101 4.20 7.73 -3.31
C GLY A 101 4.86 6.37 -3.09
N VAL A 102 4.75 5.82 -1.88
CA VAL A 102 5.38 4.55 -1.52
C VAL A 102 4.59 3.39 -2.11
N ILE A 103 5.31 2.38 -2.61
CA ILE A 103 4.74 1.12 -3.05
C ILE A 103 4.83 0.13 -1.90
N ILE A 104 3.69 -0.41 -1.44
CA ILE A 104 3.67 -1.33 -0.31
C ILE A 104 4.20 -2.69 -0.75
N SER A 105 5.49 -2.92 -0.55
CA SER A 105 6.22 -4.15 -0.88
C SER A 105 6.54 -4.98 0.38
N PRO A 106 7.04 -6.23 0.25
CA PRO A 106 7.51 -7.01 1.38
C PRO A 106 8.68 -6.34 2.14
N ASP A 107 9.53 -5.56 1.44
CA ASP A 107 10.55 -4.69 2.07
C ASP A 107 9.91 -3.62 2.95
N GLN A 108 8.84 -2.97 2.49
CA GLN A 108 8.14 -1.96 3.30
C GLN A 108 7.49 -2.57 4.54
N ILE A 109 6.98 -3.80 4.44
CA ILE A 109 6.48 -4.53 5.63
C ILE A 109 7.64 -4.84 6.59
N GLN A 110 8.81 -5.25 6.08
CA GLN A 110 9.98 -5.47 6.90
C GLN A 110 10.42 -4.19 7.61
N ASN A 111 10.51 -3.07 6.88
CA ASN A 111 10.84 -1.76 7.45
C ASN A 111 9.85 -1.42 8.58
N MET A 112 8.55 -1.51 8.33
CA MET A 112 7.52 -1.27 9.34
C MET A 112 7.66 -2.16 10.59
N VAL A 113 8.09 -3.41 10.43
CA VAL A 113 8.31 -4.35 11.57
C VAL A 113 9.60 -4.02 12.34
N GLN A 114 10.59 -3.43 11.68
CA GLN A 114 11.89 -3.07 12.26
C GLN A 114 11.96 -1.62 12.76
N THR A 115 11.00 -0.78 12.37
CA THR A 115 10.89 0.64 12.71
C THR A 115 10.65 0.88 14.20
N ASP A 116 11.26 1.95 14.72
CA ASP A 116 11.07 2.43 16.08
C ASP A 116 9.92 3.46 16.20
N VAL A 117 9.43 3.67 17.43
CA VAL A 117 8.31 4.58 17.69
C VAL A 117 8.63 6.02 17.28
N SER A 118 9.87 6.48 17.48
CA SER A 118 10.30 7.83 17.13
C SER A 118 10.21 8.11 15.62
N GLU A 119 10.70 7.18 14.79
CA GLU A 119 10.58 7.27 13.32
C GLU A 119 9.11 7.32 12.88
N PHE A 120 8.24 6.55 13.53
CA PHE A 120 6.81 6.58 13.21
C PHE A 120 6.16 7.92 13.59
N THR A 121 6.52 8.51 14.74
CA THR A 121 5.92 9.78 15.18
C THR A 121 6.24 10.94 14.24
N ASP A 122 7.40 10.92 13.58
CA ASP A 122 7.79 11.93 12.60
C ASP A 122 6.91 11.92 11.34
N LEU A 123 6.19 10.83 11.09
CA LEU A 123 5.23 10.72 9.97
C LEU A 123 3.86 11.33 10.28
N ILE A 124 3.58 11.62 11.56
CA ILE A 124 2.29 12.16 11.99
C ILE A 124 2.20 13.64 11.61
N SER A 125 1.35 13.93 10.63
CA SER A 125 1.03 15.30 10.21
C SER A 125 -0.45 15.60 10.38
N LEU A 126 -0.83 16.88 10.32
CA LEU A 126 -2.25 17.26 10.27
C LEU A 126 -2.99 16.55 9.12
N ARG A 127 -2.32 16.36 7.97
CA ARG A 127 -2.89 15.62 6.83
C ARG A 127 -3.14 14.15 7.19
N PHE A 128 -2.22 13.49 7.89
CA PHE A 128 -2.39 12.12 8.37
C PHE A 128 -3.58 11.99 9.31
N VAL A 129 -3.73 12.93 10.26
CA VAL A 129 -4.84 12.94 11.21
C VAL A 129 -6.18 13.12 10.48
N LEU A 130 -6.28 14.11 9.59
CA LEU A 130 -7.50 14.33 8.80
C LEU A 130 -7.83 13.11 7.94
N TRP A 131 -6.83 12.51 7.29
CA TRP A 131 -7.03 11.29 6.50
C TRP A 131 -7.58 10.16 7.37
N THR A 132 -6.97 9.92 8.54
CA THR A 132 -7.40 8.89 9.47
C THR A 132 -8.85 9.09 9.92
N VAL A 133 -9.23 10.33 10.22
CA VAL A 133 -10.61 10.66 10.62
C VAL A 133 -11.61 10.34 9.49
N PHE A 134 -11.36 10.84 8.28
CA PHE A 134 -12.34 10.75 7.19
C PHE A 134 -12.34 9.43 6.42
N PHE A 135 -11.18 8.78 6.29
CA PHE A 135 -11.02 7.57 5.49
C PHE A 135 -10.83 6.30 6.33
N VAL A 136 -10.64 6.38 7.64
CA VAL A 136 -10.55 5.19 8.51
C VAL A 136 -11.65 5.19 9.55
N ILE A 137 -11.66 6.19 10.45
CA ILE A 137 -12.55 6.22 11.61
C ILE A 137 -14.01 6.39 11.20
N LEU A 138 -14.31 7.39 10.36
CA LEU A 138 -15.68 7.66 9.92
C LEU A 138 -16.31 6.46 9.18
N PRO A 139 -15.67 5.84 8.17
CA PRO A 139 -16.22 4.66 7.50
C PRO A 139 -16.39 3.45 8.43
N ILE A 140 -15.44 3.20 9.34
CA ILE A 140 -15.56 2.14 10.36
C ILE A 140 -16.78 2.39 11.24
N PHE A 141 -16.94 3.63 11.73
CA PHE A 141 -18.09 4.02 12.53
C PHE A 141 -19.40 3.76 11.76
N LEU A 142 -19.49 4.17 10.49
CA LEU A 142 -20.67 3.92 9.65
C LEU A 142 -21.00 2.42 9.52
N ILE A 143 -19.99 1.56 9.35
CA ILE A 143 -20.18 0.10 9.26
C ILE A 143 -20.75 -0.48 10.55
N THR A 144 -20.33 0.01 11.72
CA THR A 144 -20.87 -0.49 13.00
C THR A 144 -22.37 -0.24 13.11
N GLN A 145 -22.86 0.88 12.55
CA GLN A 145 -24.27 1.27 12.61
C GLN A 145 -25.19 0.48 11.65
N VAL A 146 -24.64 -0.21 10.66
CA VAL A 146 -25.43 -0.98 9.67
C VAL A 146 -26.18 -2.14 10.33
N LYS A 147 -27.48 -2.29 10.07
CA LYS A 147 -28.25 -3.47 10.48
C LYS A 147 -28.61 -4.32 9.26
N PHE A 148 -28.14 -5.57 9.26
CA PHE A 148 -28.40 -6.49 8.15
C PHE A 148 -29.83 -7.03 8.19
N LYS A 149 -30.52 -6.90 7.05
CA LYS A 149 -31.82 -7.52 6.84
C LYS A 149 -31.69 -9.05 6.87
N GLN A 150 -32.65 -9.73 7.49
CA GLN A 150 -32.71 -11.19 7.46
C GLN A 150 -33.30 -11.66 6.12
N GLU A 151 -32.60 -12.57 5.44
CA GLU A 151 -33.06 -13.20 4.21
C GLU A 151 -32.94 -14.72 4.33
N LYS A 152 -33.85 -15.45 3.68
CA LYS A 152 -33.76 -16.91 3.59
C LYS A 152 -32.45 -17.30 2.88
N ALA A 153 -31.76 -18.31 3.39
CA ALA A 153 -30.44 -18.71 2.90
C ALA A 153 -30.41 -19.01 1.40
N SER A 154 -31.43 -19.69 0.87
CA SER A 154 -31.55 -20.00 -0.58
C SER A 154 -31.64 -18.75 -1.45
N ARG A 155 -32.48 -17.78 -1.06
CA ARG A 155 -32.61 -16.50 -1.77
C ARG A 155 -31.32 -15.68 -1.69
N LEU A 156 -30.64 -15.70 -0.54
CA LEU A 156 -29.34 -15.04 -0.38
C LEU A 156 -28.29 -15.67 -1.31
N LEU A 157 -28.17 -17.00 -1.31
CA LEU A 157 -27.24 -17.73 -2.17
C LEU A 157 -27.47 -17.42 -3.65
N LEU A 158 -28.72 -17.44 -4.13
CA LEU A 158 -29.06 -17.11 -5.51
C LEU A 158 -28.60 -15.69 -5.88
N LYS A 159 -28.86 -14.71 -5.01
CA LYS A 159 -28.41 -13.31 -5.20
C LYS A 159 -26.89 -13.19 -5.23
N LYS A 160 -26.19 -13.92 -4.36
CA LYS A 160 -24.72 -13.93 -4.32
C LYS A 160 -24.13 -14.55 -5.59
N VAL A 161 -24.68 -15.67 -6.07
CA VAL A 161 -24.26 -16.29 -7.34
C VAL A 161 -24.49 -15.35 -8.51
N PHE A 162 -25.67 -14.74 -8.62
CA PHE A 162 -25.96 -13.78 -9.68
C PHE A 162 -24.98 -12.58 -9.64
N SER A 163 -24.75 -12.00 -8.45
CA SER A 163 -23.80 -10.88 -8.30
C SER A 163 -22.36 -11.28 -8.62
N LEU A 164 -21.96 -12.50 -8.28
CA LEU A 164 -20.65 -13.04 -8.60
C LEU A 164 -20.47 -13.19 -10.11
N VAL A 165 -21.43 -13.81 -10.80
CA VAL A 165 -21.41 -13.96 -12.26
C VAL A 165 -21.42 -12.60 -12.95
N ALA A 166 -22.28 -11.68 -12.51
CA ALA A 166 -22.32 -10.32 -13.06
C ALA A 166 -20.99 -9.58 -12.87
N SER A 167 -20.38 -9.66 -11.69
CA SER A 167 -19.09 -9.02 -11.41
C SER A 167 -17.97 -9.65 -12.24
N PHE A 168 -17.96 -10.98 -12.38
CA PHE A 168 -16.99 -11.69 -13.22
C PHE A 168 -17.13 -11.30 -14.70
N ALA A 169 -18.36 -11.22 -15.20
CA ALA A 169 -18.65 -10.79 -16.57
C ALA A 169 -18.18 -9.35 -16.82
N VAL A 170 -18.45 -8.42 -15.89
CA VAL A 170 -17.99 -7.03 -15.99
C VAL A 170 -16.46 -6.94 -16.03
N VAL A 171 -15.77 -7.64 -15.13
CA VAL A 171 -14.29 -7.68 -15.13
C VAL A 171 -13.78 -8.26 -16.45
N GLY A 172 -14.31 -9.41 -16.88
CA GLY A 172 -13.90 -10.08 -18.10
C GLY A 172 -14.11 -9.23 -19.35
N VAL A 173 -15.29 -8.64 -19.52
CA VAL A 173 -15.62 -7.80 -20.68
C VAL A 173 -14.73 -6.56 -20.73
N LEU A 174 -14.55 -5.84 -19.62
CA LEU A 174 -13.75 -4.61 -19.62
C LEU A 174 -12.26 -4.89 -19.79
N LEU A 175 -11.73 -5.94 -19.15
CA LEU A 175 -10.34 -6.35 -19.35
C LEU A 175 -10.09 -6.86 -20.78
N PHE A 176 -11.05 -7.57 -21.37
CA PHE A 176 -10.96 -8.01 -22.75
C PHE A 176 -10.98 -6.82 -23.72
N THR A 177 -11.89 -5.86 -23.50
CA THR A 177 -12.02 -4.66 -24.33
C THR A 177 -10.75 -3.82 -24.36
N TYR A 178 -10.06 -3.70 -23.23
CA TYR A 178 -8.82 -2.91 -23.09
C TYR A 178 -7.57 -3.79 -22.87
N TYR A 179 -7.57 -5.02 -23.39
CA TYR A 179 -6.53 -6.01 -23.10
C TYR A 179 -5.12 -5.53 -23.44
N VAL A 180 -4.94 -4.96 -24.63
CA VAL A 180 -3.63 -4.50 -25.13
C VAL A 180 -3.05 -3.43 -24.20
N ASP A 181 -3.87 -2.46 -23.80
CA ASP A 181 -3.45 -1.35 -22.94
C ASP A 181 -3.09 -1.83 -21.53
N PHE A 182 -3.97 -2.62 -20.90
CA PHE A 182 -3.71 -3.15 -19.56
C PHE A 182 -2.52 -4.10 -19.55
N ALA A 183 -2.38 -4.96 -20.56
CA ALA A 183 -1.24 -5.88 -20.66
C ALA A 183 0.08 -5.13 -20.81
N ALA A 184 0.14 -4.09 -21.64
CA ALA A 184 1.34 -3.26 -21.79
C ALA A 184 1.70 -2.55 -20.47
N ILE A 185 0.75 -1.80 -19.90
CA ILE A 185 0.96 -1.03 -18.66
C ILE A 185 1.43 -1.93 -17.51
N PHE A 186 0.75 -3.06 -17.26
CA PHE A 186 1.11 -3.94 -16.14
C PHE A 186 2.33 -4.83 -16.41
N ARG A 187 2.75 -5.00 -17.67
CA ARG A 187 3.99 -5.70 -18.02
C ARG A 187 5.20 -4.80 -17.81
N GLU A 188 5.10 -3.52 -18.17
CA GLU A 188 6.17 -2.53 -18.00
C GLU A 188 6.25 -2.00 -16.56
N HIS A 189 5.10 -1.83 -15.90
CA HIS A 189 4.99 -1.32 -14.54
C HIS A 189 4.32 -2.34 -13.60
N ARG A 190 5.05 -3.44 -13.33
CA ARG A 190 4.56 -4.56 -12.50
C ARG A 190 4.26 -4.15 -11.05
N ASP A 191 4.93 -3.11 -10.60
CA ASP A 191 4.88 -2.49 -9.27
C ASP A 191 3.54 -1.77 -9.00
N LEU A 192 2.80 -1.37 -10.04
CA LEU A 192 1.46 -0.73 -9.91
C LEU A 192 0.48 -1.57 -9.08
N LYS A 193 0.61 -2.89 -9.11
CA LYS A 193 -0.24 -3.80 -8.31
C LYS A 193 -0.06 -3.56 -6.81
N GLY A 194 1.13 -3.12 -6.40
CA GLY A 194 1.45 -2.74 -5.01
C GLY A 194 0.86 -1.40 -4.57
N MET A 195 0.18 -0.67 -5.47
CA MET A 195 -0.57 0.55 -5.13
C MET A 195 -2.03 0.28 -4.76
N ILE A 196 -2.56 -0.90 -5.15
CA ILE A 196 -3.99 -1.22 -5.00
C ILE A 196 -4.30 -1.59 -3.55
N SER A 197 -4.99 -0.71 -2.83
CA SER A 197 -5.31 -0.86 -1.40
C SER A 197 -6.71 -1.43 -1.19
N PRO A 198 -6.93 -2.40 -0.27
CA PRO A 198 -6.01 -2.97 0.73
C PRO A 198 -5.18 -4.18 0.25
N GLN A 199 -5.34 -4.62 -1.00
CA GLN A 199 -4.72 -5.85 -1.50
C GLN A 199 -3.19 -5.82 -1.42
N ASN A 200 -2.59 -4.65 -1.61
CA ASN A 200 -1.15 -4.43 -1.50
C ASN A 200 -0.59 -4.84 -0.13
N SER A 201 -1.18 -4.37 0.97
CA SER A 201 -0.74 -4.72 2.32
C SER A 201 -0.94 -6.20 2.63
N ILE A 202 -2.07 -6.78 2.21
CA ILE A 202 -2.37 -8.19 2.44
C ILE A 202 -1.35 -9.08 1.70
N SER A 203 -1.14 -8.82 0.41
CA SER A 203 -0.22 -9.61 -0.42
C SER A 203 1.25 -9.42 -0.03
N SER A 204 1.65 -8.20 0.36
CA SER A 204 3.01 -7.91 0.82
C SER A 204 3.28 -8.50 2.20
N LEU A 205 2.32 -8.50 3.12
CA LEU A 205 2.45 -9.17 4.40
C LEU A 205 2.60 -10.69 4.23
N MET A 206 1.78 -11.29 3.37
CA MET A 206 1.87 -12.72 3.06
C MET A 206 3.21 -13.06 2.40
N SER A 207 3.68 -12.23 1.47
CA SER A 207 4.98 -12.40 0.82
C SER A 207 6.15 -12.22 1.78
N TYR A 208 6.08 -11.25 2.69
CA TYR A 208 7.05 -11.06 3.77
C TYR A 208 7.13 -12.33 4.63
N TYR A 209 5.98 -12.85 5.06
CA TYR A 209 5.95 -14.07 5.88
C TYR A 209 6.60 -15.29 5.19
N HIS A 210 6.37 -15.47 3.89
CA HIS A 210 6.92 -16.62 3.16
C HIS A 210 8.39 -16.45 2.77
N LYS A 211 8.86 -15.23 2.50
CA LYS A 211 10.17 -14.98 1.89
C LYS A 211 11.21 -14.38 2.84
N LYS A 212 10.76 -13.61 3.83
CA LYS A 212 11.61 -12.73 4.63
C LYS A 212 11.46 -12.88 6.13
N ALA A 213 10.36 -13.49 6.60
CA ALA A 213 10.25 -13.80 8.01
C ALA A 213 11.46 -14.65 8.45
N PRO A 214 12.04 -14.36 9.63
CA PRO A 214 13.19 -15.09 10.13
C PRO A 214 12.94 -16.61 10.10
N LYS A 215 13.77 -17.34 9.34
CA LYS A 215 13.69 -18.80 9.28
C LYS A 215 14.11 -19.36 10.65
N LYS A 216 13.22 -20.11 11.29
CA LYS A 216 13.53 -20.76 12.58
C LYS A 216 14.61 -21.83 12.38
N ASN A 217 15.55 -21.89 13.32
CA ASN A 217 16.53 -22.98 13.47
C ASN A 217 17.54 -23.14 12.31
N LEU A 218 17.90 -22.07 11.62
CA LEU A 218 19.08 -22.12 10.77
C LEU A 218 20.35 -22.18 11.63
N PRO A 219 21.33 -23.04 11.32
CA PRO A 219 22.61 -23.04 12.03
C PRO A 219 23.32 -21.70 11.81
N PHE A 220 23.94 -21.18 12.87
CA PHE A 220 24.80 -20.01 12.76
C PHE A 220 26.03 -20.38 11.92
N VAL A 221 26.17 -19.78 10.74
CA VAL A 221 27.32 -20.02 9.86
C VAL A 221 28.43 -19.04 10.26
N ILE A 222 29.56 -19.59 10.73
CA ILE A 222 30.71 -18.81 11.15
C ILE A 222 31.62 -18.61 9.94
N TYR A 223 32.00 -17.36 9.66
CA TYR A 223 32.94 -16.99 8.59
C TYR A 223 34.25 -16.44 9.19
N GLY A 224 35.36 -16.55 8.45
CA GLY A 224 36.64 -15.93 8.82
C GLY A 224 37.40 -16.61 9.96
N GLN A 225 37.23 -17.93 10.15
CA GLN A 225 37.95 -18.68 11.19
C GLN A 225 39.46 -18.76 10.98
N ASP A 226 39.90 -18.60 9.73
CA ASP A 226 41.30 -18.55 9.29
C ASP A 226 41.89 -17.14 9.32
N ALA A 227 41.09 -16.13 9.64
CA ALA A 227 41.52 -14.74 9.67
C ALA A 227 42.57 -14.52 10.78
N HIS A 228 43.76 -14.09 10.37
CA HIS A 228 44.85 -13.74 11.27
C HIS A 228 45.58 -12.50 10.75
N GLN A 229 46.21 -11.77 11.66
CA GLN A 229 46.96 -10.57 11.31
C GLN A 229 48.28 -10.94 10.61
N VAL A 230 48.37 -10.73 9.31
CA VAL A 230 49.55 -11.08 8.49
C VAL A 230 50.76 -10.17 8.80
N GLN A 231 50.53 -8.90 9.13
CA GLN A 231 51.56 -7.97 9.58
C GLN A 231 51.13 -7.26 10.86
N ARG A 232 51.87 -7.52 11.95
CA ARG A 232 51.81 -6.66 13.13
C ARG A 232 52.53 -5.37 12.80
N VAL A 233 51.80 -4.26 12.80
CA VAL A 233 52.36 -2.93 12.54
C VAL A 233 53.40 -2.64 13.63
N GLN A 234 54.70 -2.71 13.30
CA GLN A 234 55.80 -2.32 14.19
C GLN A 234 55.94 -0.78 14.30
N LYS A 235 54.83 -0.04 14.38
CA LYS A 235 54.86 1.41 14.65
C LYS A 235 54.42 1.66 16.07
N ASN A 236 55.07 2.61 16.73
CA ASN A 236 54.88 3.00 18.13
C ASN A 236 53.47 3.54 18.48
N LEU A 237 52.54 3.61 17.52
CA LEU A 237 51.21 4.16 17.70
C LEU A 237 50.13 3.19 17.18
N PRO A 238 49.02 3.02 17.91
CA PRO A 238 47.90 2.18 17.49
C PRO A 238 47.24 2.73 16.22
N LYS A 239 46.69 1.84 15.39
CA LYS A 239 45.90 2.21 14.21
C LYS A 239 44.41 2.30 14.60
N LEU A 240 43.81 3.48 14.45
CA LEU A 240 42.38 3.72 14.65
C LEU A 240 41.68 3.90 13.30
N MET A 241 40.57 3.19 13.09
CA MET A 241 39.69 3.35 11.93
C MET A 241 38.29 3.73 12.43
N ILE A 242 37.71 4.77 11.82
CA ILE A 242 36.35 5.21 12.08
C ILE A 242 35.53 4.97 10.81
N LEU A 243 34.47 4.18 10.92
CA LEU A 243 33.50 3.97 9.84
C LEU A 243 32.22 4.72 10.18
N VAL A 244 31.86 5.70 9.34
CA VAL A 244 30.61 6.45 9.46
C VAL A 244 29.60 5.85 8.48
N VAL A 245 28.53 5.25 9.01
CA VAL A 245 27.42 4.71 8.20
C VAL A 245 26.34 5.78 8.13
N GLY A 246 26.20 6.39 6.96
CA GLY A 246 25.13 7.35 6.69
C GLY A 246 23.76 6.68 6.55
N GLU A 247 22.69 7.48 6.59
CA GLU A 247 21.32 6.98 6.54
C GLU A 247 20.63 7.32 5.21
N THR A 248 20.14 8.56 5.04
CA THR A 248 19.32 8.96 3.87
C THR A 248 20.01 9.98 2.95
N ALA A 249 21.29 10.27 3.19
CA ALA A 249 22.03 11.25 2.38
C ALA A 249 22.27 10.73 0.95
N ARG A 250 21.89 11.52 -0.07
CA ARG A 250 21.99 11.12 -1.48
C ARG A 250 23.08 11.89 -2.21
N ALA A 251 23.85 11.18 -3.03
CA ALA A 251 24.96 11.74 -3.81
C ALA A 251 24.55 12.94 -4.69
N GLU A 252 23.32 12.97 -5.20
CA GLU A 252 22.78 14.06 -6.02
C GLU A 252 22.73 15.42 -5.30
N SER A 253 22.68 15.41 -3.97
CA SER A 253 22.59 16.61 -3.13
C SER A 253 23.93 17.01 -2.49
N PHE A 254 25.04 16.41 -2.92
CA PHE A 254 26.38 16.71 -2.39
C PHE A 254 27.09 17.74 -3.28
N SER A 255 27.52 18.86 -2.72
CA SER A 255 28.28 19.87 -3.47
C SER A 255 29.61 19.35 -3.97
N LEU A 256 30.21 18.39 -3.24
CA LEU A 256 31.41 17.66 -3.67
C LEU A 256 31.20 16.87 -4.98
N ASN A 257 29.94 16.58 -5.33
CA ASN A 257 29.55 15.92 -6.58
C ASN A 257 29.00 16.90 -7.64
N GLY A 258 29.12 18.21 -7.42
CA GLY A 258 28.66 19.24 -8.35
C GLY A 258 27.23 19.77 -8.08
N TYR A 259 26.62 19.47 -6.93
CA TYR A 259 25.34 20.08 -6.56
C TYR A 259 25.47 21.60 -6.40
N ALA A 260 24.51 22.35 -6.94
CA ALA A 260 24.60 23.80 -7.05
C ALA A 260 24.66 24.54 -5.71
N LYS A 261 24.11 23.97 -4.63
CA LYS A 261 24.19 24.53 -3.28
C LYS A 261 25.37 23.91 -2.53
N ASN A 262 26.15 24.72 -1.82
CA ASN A 262 27.27 24.23 -1.02
C ASN A 262 26.79 23.49 0.24
N THR A 263 26.55 22.18 0.12
CA THR A 263 26.03 21.32 1.21
C THR A 263 27.12 20.68 2.05
N ASN A 264 28.37 20.67 1.58
CA ASN A 264 29.51 20.06 2.29
C ASN A 264 30.68 21.06 2.51
N PRO A 265 30.45 22.28 3.03
CA PRO A 265 31.46 23.34 3.09
C PRO A 265 32.69 23.01 3.92
N GLU A 266 32.53 22.23 5.00
CA GLU A 266 33.67 21.87 5.87
C GLU A 266 34.49 20.73 5.28
N LEU A 267 33.84 19.76 4.64
CA LEU A 267 34.53 18.66 3.97
C LEU A 267 35.30 19.15 2.74
N SER A 268 34.81 20.17 2.03
CA SER A 268 35.52 20.74 0.87
C SER A 268 36.86 21.41 1.21
N LYS A 269 37.13 21.69 2.50
CA LYS A 269 38.39 22.27 2.97
C LYS A 269 39.42 21.20 3.37
N GLN A 270 39.01 19.94 3.44
CA GLN A 270 39.86 18.83 3.89
C GLN A 270 40.49 18.12 2.68
N ASP A 271 41.65 17.50 2.90
CA ASP A 271 42.28 16.61 1.93
C ASP A 271 41.58 15.24 1.97
N ILE A 272 40.54 15.07 1.13
CA ILE A 272 39.67 13.90 1.12
C ILE A 272 39.60 13.24 -0.26
N PHE A 273 39.41 11.92 -0.25
CA PHE A 273 38.99 11.18 -1.43
C PHE A 273 37.46 11.15 -1.50
N ASN A 274 36.89 11.81 -2.52
CA ASN A 274 35.46 11.77 -2.80
C ASN A 274 35.15 10.73 -3.87
N PHE A 275 34.21 9.83 -3.58
CA PHE A 275 33.73 8.83 -4.53
C PHE A 275 32.38 9.29 -5.10
N SER A 276 32.39 9.82 -6.31
CA SER A 276 31.21 10.45 -6.93
C SER A 276 30.24 9.47 -7.59
N GLN A 277 30.61 8.20 -7.75
CA GLN A 277 29.85 7.16 -8.45
C GLN A 277 29.68 5.92 -7.56
N VAL A 278 28.78 6.01 -6.57
CA VAL A 278 28.45 4.93 -5.64
C VAL A 278 26.93 4.72 -5.62
N SER A 279 26.48 3.47 -5.57
CA SER A 279 25.06 3.08 -5.53
C SER A 279 24.77 2.07 -4.41
N SER A 280 23.54 2.11 -3.88
CA SER A 280 23.00 1.20 -2.84
C SER A 280 21.84 0.38 -3.37
#